data_AF-A0A1L9NG17-F1
#
_entry.id   AF-A0A1L9NG17-F1
#
_cell.length_a   1.000
_cell.length_b   1.000
_cell.length_c   1.000
_cell.angle_alpha   90.00
_cell.angle_beta   90.00
_cell.angle_gamma   90.00
#
_symmetry.space_group_name_H-M   'P 1'
#
loop_
_entity.id
_entity.type
_entity.pdbx_description
1 polymer ?
#
loop_
_entity_poly.entity_id
_entity_poly.type
_entity_poly.pdbx_seq_one_letter_code
_entity_poly.pdbx_strand_id
1 'polypeptide(L)'
;MVAFIGGTAGSRNITTLLVLRFFSGTFGGSPLVNAGGAIADIFPPVQRGLAMIIYSFAPLLGPLVGPIISGFVSENVGWRWVQGMCCIFVGVIGIIGTIFVPETYGPVLLLQKAKRLTKSTGKVHVSILERDQGKKKPSDVFQRALIRPWVLLMHEPIVTVASIYIALGYGTTYMFMGAMPIVYNEDRGWSEGIGGLAFLGLAIGEILGLVYAGYDYHRRYMKLYNTGKATPESRLPTAIVGSIALPIGIFGFAWTNYPSIHWSASIILSAPFGFGCILTSLSITNYLVDSYTIYAATALAALAIVRSTGGAVFPLFTNQMYHNLGIHWASCVPGFLTVACIPFPIVMYRYGEVLRMKCKYTFEAAELMRRMQKQQGFGQVESGERVNKEESA
;
A
#
# COMPACT_ATOMS: atom_id res chain seq x y z
N MET A 1 -0.15 -16.66 11.55
CA MET A 1 -0.79 -16.78 10.21
C MET A 1 -0.79 -18.23 9.72
N VAL A 2 0.38 -18.85 9.47
CA VAL A 2 0.52 -20.21 8.90
C VAL A 2 -0.38 -21.27 9.57
N ALA A 3 -0.31 -21.38 10.91
CA ALA A 3 -1.13 -22.35 11.65
C ALA A 3 -2.64 -22.16 11.45
N PHE A 4 -3.11 -20.90 11.38
CA PHE A 4 -4.52 -20.60 11.16
C PHE A 4 -4.95 -20.92 9.72
N ILE A 5 -4.10 -20.68 8.72
CA ILE A 5 -4.35 -21.09 7.33
C ILE A 5 -4.44 -22.62 7.24
N GLY A 6 -3.50 -23.35 7.84
CA GLY A 6 -3.57 -24.81 7.90
C GLY A 6 -4.86 -25.30 8.57
N GLY A 7 -5.28 -24.65 9.66
CA GLY A 7 -6.57 -24.90 10.29
C GLY A 7 -7.78 -24.67 9.37
N THR A 8 -7.75 -23.63 8.51
CA THR A 8 -8.87 -23.38 7.58
C THR A 8 -9.06 -24.52 6.58
N ALA A 9 -7.97 -25.17 6.15
CA ALA A 9 -8.05 -26.35 5.28
C ALA A 9 -8.77 -27.53 5.95
N GLY A 10 -8.53 -27.72 7.25
CA GLY A 10 -9.15 -28.77 8.07
C GLY A 10 -10.54 -28.43 8.64
N SER A 11 -11.05 -27.23 8.40
CA SER A 11 -12.34 -26.79 8.96
C SER A 11 -13.51 -27.63 8.43
N ARG A 12 -14.42 -28.03 9.32
CA ARG A 12 -15.59 -28.88 8.99
C ARG A 12 -16.92 -28.13 9.00
N ASN A 13 -16.95 -26.90 9.51
CA ASN A 13 -18.13 -26.06 9.57
C ASN A 13 -17.76 -24.60 9.28
N ILE A 14 -18.77 -23.80 8.92
CA ILE A 14 -18.59 -22.39 8.54
C ILE A 14 -18.07 -21.54 9.71
N THR A 15 -18.52 -21.79 10.94
CA THR A 15 -18.10 -21.03 12.12
C THR A 15 -16.60 -21.16 12.36
N THR A 16 -16.08 -22.38 12.35
CA THR A 16 -14.65 -22.67 12.50
C THR A 16 -13.87 -22.05 11.34
N LEU A 17 -14.38 -22.14 10.10
CA LEU A 17 -13.75 -21.49 8.95
C LEU A 17 -13.63 -19.97 9.16
N LEU A 18 -14.70 -19.30 9.58
CA LEU A 18 -14.73 -17.85 9.82
C LEU A 18 -13.79 -17.41 10.95
N VAL A 19 -13.77 -18.14 12.08
CA VAL A 19 -12.88 -17.85 13.20
C VAL A 19 -11.41 -17.99 12.79
N LEU A 20 -11.07 -19.06 12.07
CA LEU A 20 -9.70 -19.29 11.60
C LEU A 20 -9.29 -18.29 10.51
N ARG A 21 -10.22 -17.90 9.62
CA ARG A 21 -10.04 -16.81 8.65
C ARG A 21 -9.75 -15.49 9.35
N PHE A 22 -10.50 -15.16 10.41
CA PHE A 22 -10.30 -13.94 11.18
C PHE A 22 -8.90 -13.86 11.78
N PHE A 23 -8.45 -14.91 12.48
CA PHE A 23 -7.09 -14.93 13.04
C PHE A 23 -6.03 -14.95 11.94
N SER A 24 -6.24 -15.70 10.86
CA SER A 24 -5.33 -15.70 9.71
C SER A 24 -5.16 -14.30 9.13
N GLY A 25 -6.24 -13.54 8.94
CA GLY A 25 -6.21 -12.16 8.44
C GLY A 25 -5.52 -11.21 9.42
N THR A 26 -5.89 -11.25 10.69
CA THR A 26 -5.31 -10.41 11.75
C THR A 26 -3.79 -10.56 11.84
N PHE A 27 -3.28 -11.79 11.85
CA PHE A 27 -1.82 -12.02 11.88
C PHE A 27 -1.16 -11.82 10.51
N GLY A 28 -1.91 -11.96 9.41
CA GLY A 28 -1.41 -11.74 8.05
C GLY A 28 -1.24 -10.27 7.66
N GLY A 29 -1.88 -9.34 8.38
CA GLY A 29 -1.71 -7.90 8.16
C GLY A 29 -0.38 -7.32 8.66
N SER A 30 0.32 -8.01 9.58
CA SER A 30 1.56 -7.50 10.20
C SER A 30 2.70 -7.24 9.19
N PRO A 31 3.03 -8.15 8.25
CA PRO A 31 4.04 -7.90 7.24
C PRO A 31 3.73 -6.70 6.33
N LEU A 32 2.44 -6.44 6.06
CA LEU A 32 1.99 -5.33 5.22
C LEU A 32 2.33 -3.96 5.80
N VAL A 33 2.32 -3.82 7.13
CA VAL A 33 2.62 -2.55 7.82
C VAL A 33 4.10 -2.44 8.21
N ASN A 34 4.77 -3.56 8.46
CA ASN A 34 6.15 -3.57 8.94
C ASN A 34 7.20 -3.59 7.83
N ALA A 35 6.86 -4.08 6.63
CA ALA A 35 7.83 -4.22 5.55
C ALA A 35 8.46 -2.89 5.11
N GLY A 36 7.70 -1.79 5.10
CA GLY A 36 8.26 -0.47 4.79
C GLY A 36 9.35 -0.03 5.78
N GLY A 37 9.18 -0.34 7.06
CA GLY A 37 10.19 -0.10 8.09
C GLY A 37 11.42 -1.00 7.90
N ALA A 38 11.19 -2.29 7.66
CA ALA A 38 12.29 -3.24 7.41
C ALA A 38 13.12 -2.85 6.16
N ILE A 39 12.48 -2.44 5.07
CA ILE A 39 13.17 -1.94 3.87
C ILE A 39 13.98 -0.69 4.18
N ALA A 40 13.45 0.19 5.02
CA ALA A 40 14.16 1.38 5.45
C ALA A 40 15.41 1.04 6.27
N ASP A 41 15.35 0.01 7.11
CA ASP A 41 16.48 -0.42 7.94
C ASP A 41 17.56 -1.16 7.14
N ILE A 42 17.18 -1.91 6.09
CA ILE A 42 18.10 -2.73 5.28
C ILE A 42 18.78 -1.93 4.17
N PHE A 43 18.06 -1.01 3.52
CA PHE A 43 18.55 -0.33 2.31
C PHE A 43 19.03 1.11 2.58
N PRO A 44 20.19 1.49 2.02
CA PRO A 44 20.66 2.87 2.08
C PRO A 44 19.69 3.82 1.34
N PRO A 45 19.62 5.11 1.71
CA PRO A 45 18.61 6.05 1.21
C PRO A 45 18.50 6.12 -0.33
N VAL A 46 19.61 5.99 -1.05
CA VAL A 46 19.65 6.03 -2.52
C VAL A 46 18.98 4.81 -3.16
N GLN A 47 19.13 3.63 -2.56
CA GLN A 47 18.56 2.37 -3.07
C GLN A 47 17.15 2.09 -2.55
N ARG A 48 16.78 2.72 -1.41
CA ARG A 48 15.48 2.54 -0.75
C ARG A 48 14.28 2.80 -1.67
N GLY A 49 14.39 3.80 -2.56
CA GLY A 49 13.32 4.13 -3.50
C GLY A 49 12.97 2.96 -4.44
N LEU A 50 13.98 2.30 -4.99
CA LEU A 50 13.79 1.14 -5.87
C LEU A 50 13.25 -0.07 -5.11
N ALA A 51 13.78 -0.33 -3.91
CA ALA A 51 13.31 -1.43 -3.06
C ALA A 51 11.83 -1.26 -2.67
N MET A 52 11.41 -0.04 -2.34
CA MET A 52 10.00 0.27 -2.02
C MET A 52 9.07 0.10 -3.23
N ILE A 53 9.53 0.44 -4.44
CA ILE A 53 8.78 0.23 -5.68
C ILE A 53 8.57 -1.28 -5.92
N ILE A 54 9.64 -2.08 -5.79
CA ILE A 54 9.56 -3.54 -5.94
C ILE A 54 8.67 -4.15 -4.87
N TYR A 55 8.74 -3.69 -3.62
CA TYR A 55 7.86 -4.17 -2.57
C TYR A 55 6.38 -3.86 -2.84
N SER A 56 6.09 -2.66 -3.34
CA SER A 56 4.72 -2.21 -3.60
C SER A 56 4.00 -3.04 -4.66
N PHE A 57 4.74 -3.77 -5.47
CA PHE A 57 4.22 -4.77 -6.40
C PHE A 57 3.47 -5.91 -5.70
N ALA A 58 4.00 -6.41 -4.58
CA ALA A 58 3.46 -7.59 -3.91
C ALA A 58 2.01 -7.41 -3.40
N PRO A 59 1.64 -6.33 -2.67
CA PRO A 59 0.28 -6.17 -2.14
C PRO A 59 -0.77 -5.79 -3.21
N LEU A 60 -0.35 -5.31 -4.38
CA LEU A 60 -1.25 -4.89 -5.46
C LEU A 60 -1.46 -6.01 -6.48
N LEU A 61 -0.40 -6.72 -6.86
CA LEU A 61 -0.51 -7.85 -7.77
C LEU A 61 -1.08 -9.11 -7.09
N GLY A 62 -0.85 -9.27 -5.77
CA GLY A 62 -1.30 -10.44 -5.01
C GLY A 62 -2.78 -10.78 -5.20
N PRO A 63 -3.72 -9.83 -5.03
CA PRO A 63 -5.15 -10.03 -5.30
C PRO A 63 -5.51 -10.42 -6.75
N LEU A 64 -4.64 -10.12 -7.72
CA LEU A 64 -4.86 -10.44 -9.14
C LEU A 64 -4.32 -11.82 -9.51
N VAL A 65 -3.16 -12.20 -8.96
CA VAL A 65 -2.54 -13.52 -9.18
C VAL A 65 -3.22 -14.61 -8.34
N GLY A 66 -3.76 -14.25 -7.16
CA GLY A 66 -4.48 -15.16 -6.28
C GLY A 66 -5.58 -15.94 -7.00
N PRO A 67 -6.57 -15.28 -7.65
CA PRO A 67 -7.63 -15.92 -8.43
C PRO A 67 -7.14 -16.85 -9.53
N ILE A 68 -6.04 -16.51 -10.21
CA ILE A 68 -5.45 -17.36 -11.26
C ILE A 68 -5.02 -18.70 -10.66
N ILE A 69 -4.23 -18.67 -9.58
CA ILE A 69 -3.73 -19.88 -8.93
C ILE A 69 -4.88 -20.62 -8.26
N SER A 70 -5.75 -19.91 -7.53
CA SER A 70 -6.84 -20.55 -6.80
C SER A 70 -7.91 -21.15 -7.72
N GLY A 71 -8.13 -20.59 -8.92
CA GLY A 71 -9.09 -21.11 -9.90
C GLY A 71 -8.70 -22.52 -10.35
N PHE A 72 -7.46 -22.71 -10.81
CA PHE A 72 -6.99 -24.04 -11.23
C PHE A 72 -6.91 -25.05 -10.07
N VAL A 73 -6.52 -24.60 -8.87
CA VAL A 73 -6.44 -25.50 -7.70
C VAL A 73 -7.84 -25.90 -7.22
N SER A 74 -8.77 -24.95 -7.19
CA SER A 74 -10.17 -25.17 -6.82
C SER A 74 -10.83 -26.16 -7.79
N GLU A 75 -10.65 -25.95 -9.09
CA GLU A 75 -11.22 -26.80 -10.15
C GLU A 75 -10.76 -28.26 -10.05
N ASN A 76 -9.48 -28.50 -9.75
CA ASN A 76 -8.89 -29.85 -9.78
C ASN A 76 -8.97 -30.61 -8.44
N VAL A 77 -8.72 -29.91 -7.32
CA VAL A 77 -8.51 -30.56 -6.00
C VAL A 77 -9.37 -29.92 -4.90
N GLY A 78 -10.14 -28.88 -5.23
CA GLY A 78 -11.08 -28.20 -4.34
C GLY A 78 -10.48 -27.07 -3.49
N TRP A 79 -11.37 -26.23 -2.96
CA TRP A 79 -11.03 -25.02 -2.21
C TRP A 79 -10.16 -25.25 -0.97
N ARG A 80 -10.21 -26.44 -0.36
CA ARG A 80 -9.37 -26.78 0.81
C ARG A 80 -7.88 -26.80 0.45
N TRP A 81 -7.55 -27.27 -0.74
CA TRP A 81 -6.18 -27.31 -1.23
C TRP A 81 -5.65 -25.93 -1.60
N VAL A 82 -6.51 -24.97 -1.94
CA VAL A 82 -6.13 -23.56 -2.05
C VAL A 82 -5.53 -23.09 -0.71
N GLN A 83 -6.14 -23.47 0.42
CA GLN A 83 -5.62 -23.15 1.75
C GLN A 83 -4.35 -23.94 2.10
N GLY A 84 -4.31 -25.23 1.76
CA GLY A 84 -3.12 -26.06 1.93
C GLY A 84 -1.90 -25.49 1.21
N MET A 85 -2.06 -25.09 -0.06
CA MET A 85 -1.01 -24.47 -0.87
C MET A 85 -0.53 -23.15 -0.27
N CYS A 86 -1.44 -22.25 0.11
CA CYS A 86 -1.08 -21.01 0.79
C CYS A 86 -0.34 -21.27 2.11
N CYS A 87 -0.76 -22.28 2.88
CA CYS A 87 -0.10 -22.67 4.13
C CYS A 87 1.34 -23.13 3.89
N ILE A 88 1.56 -23.99 2.89
CA ILE A 88 2.89 -24.49 2.53
C ILE A 88 3.78 -23.32 2.08
N PHE A 89 3.29 -22.49 1.15
CA PHE A 89 4.07 -21.38 0.60
C PHE A 89 4.49 -20.38 1.67
N VAL A 90 3.54 -19.88 2.47
CA VAL A 90 3.83 -18.92 3.55
C VAL A 90 4.65 -19.56 4.67
N GLY A 91 4.41 -20.85 4.95
CA GLY A 91 5.19 -21.63 5.92
C GLY A 91 6.66 -21.74 5.54
N VAL A 92 6.95 -22.13 4.30
CA VAL A 92 8.32 -22.25 3.77
C VAL A 92 9.03 -20.90 3.80
N ILE A 93 8.39 -19.84 3.29
CA ILE A 93 8.98 -18.49 3.32
C ILE A 93 9.21 -18.02 4.76
N GLY A 94 8.27 -18.30 5.68
CA GLY A 94 8.42 -17.96 7.09
C GLY A 94 9.58 -18.68 7.77
N ILE A 95 9.78 -19.97 7.48
CA ILE A 95 10.90 -20.77 7.99
C ILE A 95 12.22 -20.22 7.46
N ILE A 96 12.32 -20.01 6.15
CA ILE A 96 13.52 -19.44 5.51
C ILE A 96 13.82 -18.06 6.12
N GLY A 97 12.81 -17.20 6.25
CA GLY A 97 12.97 -15.88 6.85
C GLY A 97 13.48 -15.95 8.29
N THR A 98 12.95 -16.86 9.10
CA THR A 98 13.33 -17.00 10.52
C THR A 98 14.76 -17.53 10.68
N ILE A 99 15.24 -18.39 9.77
CA ILE A 99 16.58 -18.98 9.84
C ILE A 99 17.64 -18.05 9.27
N PHE A 100 17.36 -17.40 8.13
CA PHE A 100 18.37 -16.69 7.35
C PHE A 100 18.36 -15.17 7.52
N VAL A 101 17.26 -14.55 7.97
CA VAL A 101 17.20 -13.09 8.13
C VAL A 101 17.62 -12.73 9.56
N PRO A 102 18.80 -12.12 9.75
CA PRO A 102 19.23 -11.69 11.07
C PRO A 102 18.40 -10.50 11.56
N GLU A 103 18.41 -10.26 12.86
CA GLU A 103 17.84 -9.04 13.43
C GLU A 103 18.56 -7.80 12.86
N THR A 104 17.81 -6.93 12.19
CA THR A 104 18.32 -5.74 11.50
C THR A 104 17.95 -4.44 12.22
N TYR A 105 17.05 -4.50 13.21
CA TYR A 105 16.52 -3.30 13.86
C TYR A 105 17.54 -2.68 14.83
N GLY A 106 18.14 -1.56 14.40
CA GLY A 106 19.20 -0.83 15.13
C GLY A 106 18.91 -0.57 16.61
N PRO A 107 17.71 -0.10 17.01
CA PRO A 107 17.34 0.08 18.41
C PRO A 107 17.47 -1.18 19.27
N VAL A 108 17.04 -2.34 18.75
CA VAL A 108 17.15 -3.62 19.48
C VAL A 108 18.60 -4.06 19.56
N LEU A 109 19.38 -3.91 18.49
CA LEU A 109 20.81 -4.22 18.48
C LEU A 109 21.59 -3.35 19.47
N LEU A 110 21.29 -2.05 19.53
CA LEU A 110 21.88 -1.12 20.49
C LEU A 110 21.51 -1.46 21.94
N LEU A 111 20.26 -1.87 22.19
CA LEU A 111 19.81 -2.29 23.51
C LEU A 111 20.47 -3.61 23.94
N GLN A 112 20.64 -4.57 23.02
CA GLN A 112 21.40 -5.79 23.27
C GLN A 112 22.88 -5.49 23.55
N LYS A 113 23.50 -4.58 22.80
CA LYS A 113 24.89 -4.14 23.02
C LYS A 113 25.04 -3.44 24.36
N ALA A 114 24.11 -2.54 24.72
CA ALA A 114 24.10 -1.85 26.01
C ALA A 114 23.97 -2.82 27.19
N LYS A 115 23.10 -3.84 27.08
CA LYS A 115 23.00 -4.92 28.09
C LYS A 115 24.30 -5.73 28.22
N ARG A 116 24.93 -6.09 27.09
CA ARG A 116 26.21 -6.82 27.08
C ARG A 116 27.33 -5.99 27.74
N LEU A 117 27.45 -4.71 27.37
CA LEU A 117 28.44 -3.79 27.93
C LEU A 117 28.21 -3.54 29.43
N THR A 118 26.95 -3.40 29.86
CA THR A 118 26.61 -3.25 31.28
C THR A 118 27.06 -4.46 32.09
N LYS A 119 26.87 -5.67 31.55
CA LYS A 119 27.30 -6.92 32.19
C LYS A 119 28.83 -7.05 32.25
N SER A 120 29.57 -6.59 31.24
CA SER A 120 31.04 -6.73 31.19
C SER A 120 31.80 -5.63 31.93
N THR A 121 31.26 -4.42 32.01
CA THR A 121 31.94 -3.27 32.63
C THR A 121 31.44 -2.92 34.03
N GLY A 122 30.32 -3.50 34.47
CA GLY A 122 29.68 -3.19 35.76
C GLY A 122 29.05 -1.79 35.84
N LYS A 123 29.12 -0.98 34.78
CA LYS A 123 28.52 0.35 34.69
C LYS A 123 27.25 0.30 33.86
N VAL A 124 26.20 1.01 34.28
CA VAL A 124 24.92 1.05 33.55
C VAL A 124 25.10 1.81 32.23
N HIS A 125 25.02 1.08 31.11
CA HIS A 125 25.01 1.67 29.78
C HIS A 125 23.56 1.79 29.30
N VAL A 126 23.14 3.01 28.98
CA VAL A 126 21.79 3.31 28.46
C VAL A 126 21.91 3.67 26.99
N SER A 127 21.02 3.16 26.15
CA SER A 127 21.01 3.53 24.74
C SER A 127 20.55 4.99 24.56
N ILE A 128 21.07 5.70 23.56
CA ILE A 128 20.67 7.09 23.26
C ILE A 128 19.15 7.19 23.05
N LEU A 129 18.55 6.17 22.44
CA LEU A 129 17.09 6.05 22.25
C LEU A 129 16.31 5.98 23.56
N GLU A 130 16.84 5.27 24.56
CA GLU A 130 16.22 5.14 25.88
C GLU A 130 16.36 6.43 26.70
N ARG A 131 17.43 7.21 26.45
CA ARG A 131 17.65 8.55 27.02
C ARG A 131 16.67 9.59 26.44
N ASP A 132 16.47 9.60 25.12
CA ASP A 132 15.67 10.64 24.45
C ASP A 132 14.15 10.38 24.47
N GLN A 133 13.70 9.12 24.48
CA GLN A 133 12.27 8.81 24.36
C GLN A 133 11.55 8.61 25.70
N GLY A 134 12.28 8.36 26.79
CA GLY A 134 11.72 7.99 28.09
C GLY A 134 10.89 6.70 28.06
N LYS A 135 10.52 6.17 29.23
CA LYS A 135 9.60 5.02 29.33
C LYS A 135 8.17 5.48 29.06
N LYS A 136 7.76 5.54 27.79
CA LYS A 136 6.35 5.75 27.44
C LYS A 136 5.54 4.52 27.83
N LYS A 137 4.42 4.70 28.53
CA LYS A 137 3.52 3.59 28.85
C LYS A 137 3.03 2.94 27.54
N PRO A 138 3.08 1.60 27.40
CA PRO A 138 2.59 0.91 26.21
C PRO A 138 1.13 1.25 25.88
N SER A 139 0.30 1.47 26.91
CA SER A 139 -1.10 1.92 26.78
C SER A 139 -1.21 3.23 26.00
N ASP A 140 -0.35 4.21 26.29
CA ASP A 140 -0.44 5.55 25.73
C ASP A 140 0.10 5.59 24.30
N VAL A 141 1.02 4.68 23.95
CA VAL A 141 1.49 4.47 22.58
C VAL A 141 0.41 3.78 21.76
N PHE A 142 -0.21 2.73 22.30
CA PHE A 142 -1.28 1.99 21.65
C PHE A 142 -2.52 2.85 21.40
N GLN A 143 -2.97 3.59 22.41
CA GLN A 143 -4.12 4.49 22.29
C GLN A 143 -3.86 5.59 21.24
N ARG A 144 -2.67 6.19 21.23
CA ARG A 144 -2.30 7.18 20.21
C ARG A 144 -2.22 6.57 18.82
N ALA A 145 -1.70 5.36 18.67
CA ALA A 145 -1.61 4.68 17.38
C ALA A 145 -2.99 4.36 16.79
N LEU A 146 -3.97 4.00 17.63
CA LEU A 146 -5.33 3.71 17.20
C LEU A 146 -6.17 4.95 16.92
N ILE A 147 -6.08 6.00 17.76
CA ILE A 147 -6.99 7.15 17.66
C ILE A 147 -6.55 8.13 16.57
N ARG A 148 -5.24 8.37 16.42
CA ARG A 148 -4.73 9.42 15.51
C ARG A 148 -5.12 9.23 14.04
N PRO A 149 -5.14 8.00 13.47
CA PRO A 149 -5.62 7.79 12.10
C PRO A 149 -7.05 8.30 11.88
N TRP A 150 -7.97 8.05 12.82
CA TRP A 150 -9.34 8.54 12.75
C TRP A 150 -9.42 10.06 12.86
N VAL A 151 -8.60 10.66 13.72
CA VAL A 151 -8.53 12.13 13.83
C VAL A 151 -8.08 12.75 12.51
N LEU A 152 -7.06 12.20 11.87
CA LEU A 152 -6.61 12.66 10.54
C LEU A 152 -7.71 12.47 9.49
N LEU A 153 -8.40 11.32 9.45
CA LEU A 153 -9.51 11.11 8.51
C LEU A 153 -10.66 12.10 8.67
N MET A 154 -10.89 12.64 9.87
CA MET A 154 -11.98 13.58 10.13
C MET A 154 -11.56 15.05 9.98
N HIS A 155 -10.29 15.37 10.29
CA HIS A 155 -9.82 16.75 10.35
C HIS A 155 -8.95 17.17 9.16
N GLU A 156 -8.46 16.22 8.36
CA GLU A 156 -7.58 16.48 7.22
C GLU A 156 -8.26 16.03 5.91
N PRO A 157 -8.99 16.94 5.23
CA PRO A 157 -9.74 16.61 4.01
C PRO A 157 -8.88 15.98 2.90
N ILE A 158 -7.61 16.36 2.83
CA ILE A 158 -6.65 15.80 1.86
C ILE A 158 -6.46 14.30 2.10
N VAL A 159 -6.28 13.89 3.37
CA VAL A 159 -6.14 12.46 3.73
C VAL A 159 -7.44 11.72 3.44
N THR A 160 -8.60 12.30 3.78
CA THR A 160 -9.90 11.66 3.56
C THR A 160 -10.15 11.40 2.07
N VAL A 161 -10.00 12.42 1.22
CA VAL A 161 -10.25 12.29 -0.22
C VAL A 161 -9.23 11.36 -0.88
N ALA A 162 -7.95 11.47 -0.51
CA ALA A 162 -6.91 10.55 -0.95
C ALA A 162 -7.22 9.09 -0.58
N SER A 163 -7.68 8.87 0.66
CA SER A 163 -8.01 7.55 1.20
C SER A 163 -9.23 6.95 0.51
N ILE A 164 -10.28 7.74 0.28
CA ILE A 164 -11.47 7.32 -0.48
C ILE A 164 -11.06 6.95 -1.89
N TYR A 165 -10.23 7.75 -2.57
CA TYR A 165 -9.83 7.47 -3.94
C TYR A 165 -9.05 6.15 -4.05
N ILE A 166 -8.05 5.93 -3.20
CA ILE A 166 -7.34 4.64 -3.19
C ILE A 166 -8.28 3.49 -2.82
N ALA A 167 -9.22 3.70 -1.88
CA ALA A 167 -10.20 2.68 -1.51
C ALA A 167 -11.16 2.32 -2.64
N LEU A 168 -11.54 3.28 -3.49
CA LEU A 168 -12.37 3.02 -4.67
C LEU A 168 -11.63 2.15 -5.68
N GLY A 169 -10.36 2.47 -6.00
CA GLY A 169 -9.55 1.65 -6.90
C GLY A 169 -9.34 0.23 -6.35
N TYR A 170 -8.90 0.14 -5.09
CA TYR A 170 -8.64 -1.14 -4.43
C TYR A 170 -9.91 -1.97 -4.21
N GLY A 171 -11.00 -1.34 -3.78
CA GLY A 171 -12.31 -1.97 -3.63
C GLY A 171 -12.81 -2.53 -4.96
N THR A 172 -12.66 -1.78 -6.05
CA THR A 172 -13.03 -2.23 -7.40
C THR A 172 -12.14 -3.38 -7.87
N THR A 173 -10.84 -3.39 -7.57
CA THR A 173 -9.97 -4.57 -7.80
C THR A 173 -10.51 -5.82 -7.12
N TYR A 174 -10.97 -5.70 -5.87
CA TYR A 174 -11.61 -6.81 -5.15
C TYR A 174 -12.99 -7.15 -5.69
N MET A 175 -13.73 -6.16 -6.19
CA MET A 175 -15.01 -6.38 -6.88
C MET A 175 -14.83 -7.28 -8.10
N PHE A 176 -13.72 -7.13 -8.85
CA PHE A 176 -13.40 -8.03 -9.96
C PHE A 176 -13.33 -9.51 -9.54
N MET A 177 -12.95 -9.82 -8.28
CA MET A 177 -12.95 -11.21 -7.74
C MET A 177 -14.34 -11.85 -7.78
N GLY A 178 -15.41 -11.07 -7.64
CA GLY A 178 -16.79 -11.53 -7.81
C GLY A 178 -17.33 -11.33 -9.23
N ALA A 179 -16.90 -10.27 -9.93
CA ALA A 179 -17.40 -9.95 -11.26
C ALA A 179 -16.87 -10.89 -12.35
N MET A 180 -15.59 -11.26 -12.31
CA MET A 180 -14.99 -12.11 -13.35
C MET A 180 -15.65 -13.50 -13.43
N PRO A 181 -15.92 -14.21 -12.30
CA PRO A 181 -16.71 -15.44 -12.34
C PRO A 181 -18.09 -15.26 -13.00
N ILE A 182 -18.81 -14.18 -12.70
CA ILE A 182 -20.13 -13.93 -13.31
C ILE A 182 -19.98 -13.72 -14.83
N VAL A 183 -19.03 -12.88 -15.26
CA VAL A 183 -18.84 -12.51 -16.67
C VAL A 183 -18.29 -13.65 -17.54
N TYR A 184 -17.43 -14.50 -16.99
CA TYR A 184 -16.76 -15.55 -17.77
C TYR A 184 -17.25 -16.96 -17.45
N ASN A 185 -17.57 -17.28 -16.20
CA ASN A 185 -18.00 -18.64 -15.84
C ASN A 185 -19.50 -18.79 -16.08
N GLU A 186 -20.31 -17.83 -15.62
CA GLU A 186 -21.78 -17.91 -15.77
C GLU A 186 -22.23 -17.53 -17.18
N ASP A 187 -21.86 -16.35 -17.67
CA ASP A 187 -22.36 -15.86 -18.97
C ASP A 187 -21.67 -16.51 -20.19
N ARG A 188 -20.41 -16.95 -20.05
CA ARG A 188 -19.64 -17.59 -21.15
C ARG A 188 -19.39 -19.09 -20.95
N GLY A 189 -19.73 -19.66 -19.80
CA GLY A 189 -19.55 -21.09 -19.52
C GLY A 189 -18.10 -21.53 -19.34
N TRP A 190 -17.17 -20.63 -18.99
CA TRP A 190 -15.77 -21.01 -18.75
C TRP A 190 -15.60 -21.78 -17.43
N SER A 191 -14.63 -22.68 -17.39
CA SER A 191 -14.27 -23.37 -16.15
C SER A 191 -13.61 -22.42 -15.15
N GLU A 192 -13.59 -22.78 -13.86
CA GLU A 192 -13.04 -21.91 -12.79
C GLU A 192 -11.58 -21.50 -13.05
N GLY A 193 -10.74 -22.40 -13.56
CA GLY A 193 -9.35 -22.13 -13.90
C GLY A 193 -9.21 -21.17 -15.08
N ILE A 194 -9.94 -21.42 -16.17
CA ILE A 194 -9.90 -20.55 -17.37
C ILE A 194 -10.49 -19.16 -17.02
N GLY A 195 -11.58 -19.11 -16.25
CA GLY A 195 -12.15 -17.86 -15.71
C GLY A 195 -11.15 -17.06 -14.88
N GLY A 196 -10.29 -17.75 -14.10
CA GLY A 196 -9.19 -17.13 -13.37
C GLY A 196 -8.19 -16.39 -14.27
N LEU A 197 -7.98 -16.82 -15.52
CA LEU A 197 -7.07 -16.14 -16.46
C LEU A 197 -7.55 -14.73 -16.87
N ALA A 198 -8.83 -14.40 -16.66
CA ALA A 198 -9.35 -13.07 -16.94
C ALA A 198 -8.67 -11.95 -16.13
N PHE A 199 -8.06 -12.29 -14.99
CA PHE A 199 -7.29 -11.34 -14.18
C PHE A 199 -5.93 -10.96 -14.79
N LEU A 200 -5.46 -11.66 -15.83
CA LEU A 200 -4.20 -11.34 -16.50
C LEU A 200 -4.19 -9.93 -17.10
N GLY A 201 -5.33 -9.45 -17.61
CA GLY A 201 -5.45 -8.10 -18.13
C GLY A 201 -5.09 -7.05 -17.08
N LEU A 202 -5.75 -7.13 -15.92
CA LEU A 202 -5.47 -6.27 -14.75
C LEU A 202 -4.00 -6.40 -14.29
N ALA A 203 -3.49 -7.64 -14.19
CA ALA A 203 -2.14 -7.93 -13.73
C ALA A 203 -1.06 -7.33 -14.64
N ILE A 204 -1.22 -7.49 -15.96
CA ILE A 204 -0.33 -6.90 -16.96
C ILE A 204 -0.41 -5.38 -16.89
N GLY A 205 -1.62 -4.82 -16.72
CA GLY A 205 -1.83 -3.40 -16.48
C GLY A 205 -1.02 -2.86 -15.31
N GLU A 206 -1.07 -3.52 -14.16
CA GLU A 206 -0.30 -3.14 -12.98
C GLU A 206 1.22 -3.23 -13.21
N ILE A 207 1.70 -4.28 -13.88
CA ILE A 207 3.12 -4.43 -14.24
C ILE A 207 3.57 -3.25 -15.13
N LEU A 208 2.80 -2.93 -16.17
CA LEU A 208 3.10 -1.81 -17.07
C LEU A 208 3.10 -0.47 -16.32
N GLY A 209 2.18 -0.29 -15.36
CA GLY A 209 2.13 0.91 -14.54
C GLY A 209 3.33 1.01 -13.59
N LEU A 210 3.80 -0.10 -13.05
CA LEU A 210 5.02 -0.13 -12.23
C LEU A 210 6.26 0.26 -13.06
N VAL A 211 6.38 -0.28 -14.28
CA VAL A 211 7.47 0.08 -15.21
C VAL A 211 7.41 1.57 -15.55
N TYR A 212 6.23 2.10 -15.83
CA TYR A 212 6.03 3.53 -16.09
C TYR A 212 6.40 4.41 -14.88
N ALA A 213 5.97 4.03 -13.67
CA ALA A 213 6.32 4.74 -12.45
C ALA A 213 7.84 4.72 -12.19
N GLY A 214 8.50 3.59 -12.42
CA GLY A 214 9.96 3.46 -12.32
C GLY A 214 10.70 4.35 -13.33
N TYR A 215 10.19 4.41 -14.57
CA TYR A 215 10.72 5.29 -15.61
C TYR A 215 10.58 6.77 -15.26
N ASP A 216 9.39 7.22 -14.83
CA ASP A 216 9.17 8.61 -14.39
C ASP A 216 10.04 8.97 -13.17
N TYR A 217 10.19 8.04 -12.24
CA TYR A 217 11.02 8.21 -11.04
C TYR A 217 12.47 8.53 -11.41
N HIS A 218 13.09 7.75 -12.30
CA HIS A 218 14.48 7.97 -12.71
C HIS A 218 14.65 9.21 -13.59
N ARG A 219 13.72 9.44 -14.54
CA ARG A 219 13.87 10.49 -15.54
C ARG A 219 13.53 11.88 -15.02
N ARG A 220 12.44 12.03 -14.27
CA ARG A 220 11.88 13.32 -13.84
C ARG A 220 12.11 13.54 -12.35
N TYR A 221 11.65 12.62 -11.51
CA TYR A 221 11.67 12.81 -10.06
C TYR A 221 13.10 12.92 -9.51
N MET A 222 14.02 12.03 -9.92
CA MET A 222 15.40 12.06 -9.44
C MET A 222 16.15 13.34 -9.85
N LYS A 223 15.84 13.92 -11.01
CA LYS A 223 16.40 15.21 -11.43
C LYS A 223 15.93 16.36 -10.54
N LEU A 224 14.64 16.37 -10.20
CA LEU A 224 14.07 17.36 -9.27
C LEU A 224 14.63 17.19 -7.85
N TYR A 225 14.82 15.94 -7.43
CA TYR A 225 15.40 15.60 -6.14
C TYR A 225 16.86 16.09 -6.03
N ASN A 226 17.69 15.78 -7.02
CA ASN A 226 19.10 16.20 -7.05
C ASN A 226 19.29 17.72 -7.14
N THR A 227 18.31 18.44 -7.68
CA THR A 227 18.35 19.91 -7.75
C THR A 227 17.74 20.60 -6.52
N GLY A 228 17.29 19.83 -5.52
CA GLY A 228 16.67 20.37 -4.30
C GLY A 228 15.26 20.95 -4.52
N LYS A 229 14.67 20.76 -5.71
CA LYS A 229 13.35 21.29 -6.09
C LYS A 229 12.22 20.26 -5.96
N ALA A 230 12.50 19.08 -5.39
CA ALA A 230 11.49 18.05 -5.19
C ALA A 230 10.48 18.49 -4.11
N THR A 231 9.25 18.73 -4.55
CA THR A 231 8.10 18.99 -3.68
C THR A 231 7.20 17.74 -3.58
N PRO A 232 6.36 17.61 -2.55
CA PRO A 232 5.37 16.53 -2.47
C PRO A 232 4.51 16.43 -3.76
N GLU A 233 4.12 17.56 -4.34
CA GLU A 233 3.31 17.66 -5.55
C GLU A 233 4.04 17.11 -6.78
N SER A 234 5.38 17.05 -6.76
CA SER A 234 6.18 16.42 -7.83
C SER A 234 5.90 14.93 -8.00
N ARG A 235 5.23 14.27 -7.02
CA ARG A 235 4.78 12.87 -7.09
C ARG A 235 3.49 12.67 -7.89
N LEU A 236 2.67 13.72 -8.07
CA LEU A 236 1.31 13.61 -8.61
C LEU A 236 1.17 13.47 -10.14
N PRO A 237 2.13 13.82 -11.01
CA PRO A 237 1.97 13.65 -12.46
C PRO A 237 1.62 12.22 -12.90
N THR A 238 2.21 11.21 -12.25
CA THR A 238 1.88 9.80 -12.48
C THR A 238 0.45 9.46 -12.04
N ALA A 239 -0.06 10.10 -10.97
CA ALA A 239 -1.47 9.97 -10.56
C ALA A 239 -2.45 10.59 -11.57
N ILE A 240 -2.07 11.68 -12.24
CA ILE A 240 -2.92 12.30 -13.28
C ILE A 240 -3.10 11.31 -14.44
N VAL A 241 -2.00 10.72 -14.91
CA VAL A 241 -2.05 9.69 -15.96
C VAL A 241 -2.89 8.49 -15.50
N GLY A 242 -2.67 8.01 -14.28
CA GLY A 242 -3.46 6.91 -13.71
C GLY A 242 -4.95 7.24 -13.59
N SER A 243 -5.30 8.48 -13.24
CA SER A 243 -6.69 8.92 -13.08
C SER A 243 -7.50 8.90 -14.36
N ILE A 244 -6.83 9.09 -15.51
CA ILE A 244 -7.46 9.00 -16.83
C ILE A 244 -7.54 7.55 -17.29
N ALA A 245 -6.52 6.73 -16.99
CA ALA A 245 -6.48 5.32 -17.37
C ALA A 245 -7.54 4.46 -16.65
N LEU A 246 -7.84 4.76 -15.38
CA LEU A 246 -8.87 4.09 -14.57
C LEU A 246 -10.24 4.01 -15.29
N PRO A 247 -10.90 5.13 -15.62
CA PRO A 247 -12.21 5.11 -16.27
C PRO A 247 -12.14 4.49 -17.66
N ILE A 248 -11.07 4.74 -18.44
CA ILE A 248 -10.90 4.12 -19.76
C ILE A 248 -10.92 2.60 -19.64
N GLY A 249 -10.22 2.04 -18.66
CA GLY A 249 -10.14 0.59 -18.49
C GLY A 249 -11.46 -0.02 -18.05
N ILE A 250 -12.10 0.56 -17.05
CA ILE A 250 -13.33 -0.03 -16.50
C ILE A 250 -14.53 0.13 -17.42
N PHE A 251 -14.68 1.27 -18.13
CA PHE A 251 -15.72 1.42 -19.15
C PHE A 251 -15.40 0.56 -20.37
N GLY A 252 -14.13 0.47 -20.76
CA GLY A 252 -13.69 -0.45 -21.81
C GLY A 252 -14.09 -1.89 -21.50
N PHE A 253 -13.80 -2.37 -20.29
CA PHE A 253 -14.25 -3.68 -19.82
C PHE A 253 -15.79 -3.80 -19.81
N ALA A 254 -16.49 -2.82 -19.23
CA ALA A 254 -17.94 -2.84 -19.05
C ALA A 254 -18.72 -2.98 -20.37
N TRP A 255 -18.24 -2.37 -21.46
CA TRP A 255 -18.93 -2.36 -22.75
C TRP A 255 -18.35 -3.34 -23.77
N THR A 256 -17.31 -4.10 -23.42
CA THR A 256 -16.77 -5.16 -24.28
C THR A 256 -16.93 -6.56 -23.69
N ASN A 257 -17.49 -6.66 -22.49
CA ASN A 257 -17.72 -7.94 -21.82
C ASN A 257 -18.98 -8.69 -22.31
N TYR A 258 -19.64 -8.25 -23.39
CA TYR A 258 -20.73 -8.96 -24.06
C TYR A 258 -20.32 -10.38 -24.52
N PRO A 259 -21.16 -11.41 -24.33
CA PRO A 259 -20.87 -12.75 -24.85
C PRO A 259 -20.66 -12.82 -26.37
N SER A 260 -21.23 -11.87 -27.13
CA SER A 260 -21.07 -11.76 -28.59
C SER A 260 -19.72 -11.19 -29.02
N ILE A 261 -19.01 -10.48 -28.14
CA ILE A 261 -17.70 -9.90 -28.40
C ILE A 261 -16.63 -10.89 -27.94
N HIS A 262 -15.56 -11.00 -28.74
CA HIS A 262 -14.44 -11.87 -28.40
C HIS A 262 -13.87 -11.50 -27.02
N TRP A 263 -13.79 -12.48 -26.13
CA TRP A 263 -13.41 -12.36 -24.72
C TRP A 263 -12.10 -11.60 -24.48
N SER A 264 -11.18 -11.61 -25.44
CA SER A 264 -9.89 -10.92 -25.31
C SER A 264 -10.05 -9.40 -25.23
N ALA A 265 -11.11 -8.84 -25.84
CA ALA A 265 -11.34 -7.40 -25.83
C ALA A 265 -11.55 -6.88 -24.41
N SER A 266 -12.43 -7.53 -23.62
CA SER A 266 -12.68 -7.15 -22.23
C SER A 266 -11.47 -7.38 -21.33
N ILE A 267 -10.70 -8.45 -21.53
CA ILE A 267 -9.47 -8.69 -20.77
C ILE A 267 -8.42 -7.60 -21.08
N ILE A 268 -8.16 -7.31 -22.36
CA ILE A 268 -7.18 -6.29 -22.75
C ILE A 268 -7.60 -4.91 -22.24
N LEU A 269 -8.88 -4.57 -22.33
CA LEU A 269 -9.41 -3.30 -21.86
C LEU A 269 -9.46 -3.20 -20.33
N SER A 270 -9.34 -4.30 -19.58
CA SER A 270 -9.12 -4.22 -18.14
C SER A 270 -7.70 -3.77 -17.76
N ALA A 271 -6.72 -3.87 -18.66
CA ALA A 271 -5.33 -3.50 -18.37
C ALA A 271 -5.13 -2.01 -18.04
N PRO A 272 -5.73 -1.03 -18.78
CA PRO A 272 -5.69 0.38 -18.37
C PRO A 272 -6.22 0.64 -16.95
N PHE A 273 -7.18 -0.17 -16.46
CA PHE A 273 -7.66 -0.03 -15.08
C PHE A 273 -6.59 -0.45 -14.07
N GLY A 274 -5.96 -1.62 -14.26
CA GLY A 274 -4.83 -2.06 -13.43
C GLY A 274 -3.68 -1.05 -13.45
N PHE A 275 -3.33 -0.56 -14.64
CA PHE A 275 -2.34 0.50 -14.84
C PHE A 275 -2.68 1.78 -14.07
N GLY A 276 -3.95 2.20 -14.09
CA GLY A 276 -4.43 3.34 -13.33
C GLY A 276 -4.33 3.13 -11.82
N CYS A 277 -4.72 1.94 -11.32
CA CYS A 277 -4.72 1.60 -9.90
C CYS A 277 -3.33 1.66 -9.26
N ILE A 278 -2.31 1.08 -9.91
CA ILE A 278 -0.94 1.09 -9.39
C ILE A 278 -0.37 2.52 -9.37
N LEU A 279 -0.62 3.31 -10.42
CA LEU A 279 -0.08 4.66 -10.54
C LEU A 279 -0.69 5.61 -9.52
N THR A 280 -2.02 5.62 -9.38
CA THR A 280 -2.69 6.46 -8.39
C THR A 280 -2.32 6.05 -6.98
N SER A 281 -2.30 4.74 -6.69
CA SER A 281 -1.95 4.23 -5.36
C SER A 281 -0.52 4.61 -4.94
N LEU A 282 0.49 4.38 -5.79
CA LEU A 282 1.88 4.72 -5.50
C LEU A 282 2.07 6.22 -5.33
N SER A 283 1.52 7.01 -6.24
CA SER A 283 1.72 8.45 -6.28
C SER A 283 1.07 9.15 -5.08
N ILE A 284 -0.16 8.79 -4.74
CA ILE A 284 -0.90 9.36 -3.62
C ILE A 284 -0.28 8.94 -2.29
N THR A 285 0.13 7.67 -2.16
CA THR A 285 0.84 7.18 -0.96
C THR A 285 2.12 7.97 -0.72
N ASN A 286 2.95 8.16 -1.76
CA ASN A 286 4.17 8.95 -1.65
C ASN A 286 3.88 10.43 -1.37
N TYR A 287 2.86 11.01 -2.01
CA TYR A 287 2.43 12.38 -1.74
C TYR A 287 2.04 12.59 -0.27
N LEU A 288 1.30 11.65 0.35
CA LEU A 288 0.92 11.73 1.76
C LEU A 288 2.14 11.61 2.68
N VAL A 289 3.09 10.73 2.36
CA VAL A 289 4.35 10.61 3.12
C VAL A 289 5.12 11.93 3.10
N ASP A 290 5.34 12.49 1.91
CA ASP A 290 6.12 13.70 1.72
C ASP A 290 5.38 14.95 2.28
N SER A 291 4.05 14.95 2.27
CA SER A 291 3.22 16.07 2.77
C SER A 291 3.09 16.15 4.28
N TYR A 292 2.98 14.99 4.94
CA TYR A 292 2.70 14.88 6.38
C TYR A 292 3.94 14.59 7.23
N THR A 293 5.06 14.17 6.61
CA THR A 293 6.39 13.93 7.22
C THR A 293 6.35 13.28 8.61
N ILE A 294 6.27 14.08 9.68
CA ILE A 294 6.19 13.64 11.08
C ILE A 294 4.92 12.81 11.39
N TYR A 295 3.83 13.05 10.67
CA TYR A 295 2.58 12.31 10.74
C TYR A 295 2.43 11.29 9.62
N ALA A 296 3.46 11.06 8.78
CA ALA A 296 3.39 10.15 7.63
C ALA A 296 2.90 8.75 8.02
N ALA A 297 3.42 8.16 9.10
CA ALA A 297 2.97 6.85 9.57
C ALA A 297 1.48 6.82 9.94
N THR A 298 0.97 7.89 10.54
CA THR A 298 -0.46 8.01 10.89
C THR A 298 -1.32 8.23 9.64
N ALA A 299 -0.87 9.05 8.70
CA ALA A 299 -1.56 9.27 7.42
C ALA A 299 -1.64 7.97 6.60
N LEU A 300 -0.55 7.19 6.56
CA LEU A 300 -0.53 5.87 5.92
C LEU A 300 -1.44 4.85 6.62
N ALA A 301 -1.51 4.89 7.96
CA ALA A 301 -2.44 4.04 8.70
C ALA A 301 -3.91 4.40 8.37
N ALA A 302 -4.24 5.69 8.33
CA ALA A 302 -5.56 6.18 7.91
C ALA A 302 -5.92 5.71 6.49
N LEU A 303 -4.99 5.90 5.55
CA LEU A 303 -5.10 5.42 4.18
C LEU A 303 -5.36 3.91 4.12
N ALA A 304 -4.56 3.13 4.86
CA ALA A 304 -4.66 1.68 4.88
C ALA A 304 -5.99 1.18 5.46
N ILE A 305 -6.52 1.83 6.50
CA ILE A 305 -7.83 1.50 7.08
C ILE A 305 -8.91 1.64 6.01
N VAL A 306 -9.06 2.83 5.41
CA VAL A 306 -10.13 3.09 4.42
C VAL A 306 -9.97 2.21 3.19
N ARG A 307 -8.73 2.03 2.70
CA ARG A 307 -8.43 1.12 1.58
C ARG A 307 -8.85 -0.32 1.87
N SER A 308 -8.53 -0.82 3.06
CA SER A 308 -8.86 -2.20 3.44
C SER A 308 -10.35 -2.37 3.67
N THR A 309 -11.04 -1.35 4.21
CA THR A 309 -12.50 -1.32 4.28
C THR A 309 -13.12 -1.38 2.88
N GLY A 310 -12.60 -0.63 1.90
CA GLY A 310 -13.04 -0.72 0.51
C GLY A 310 -12.89 -2.13 -0.06
N GLY A 311 -11.73 -2.76 0.12
CA GLY A 311 -11.48 -4.14 -0.30
C GLY A 311 -12.37 -5.19 0.38
N ALA A 312 -12.79 -4.94 1.64
CA ALA A 312 -13.68 -5.83 2.38
C ALA A 312 -15.16 -5.65 1.99
N VAL A 313 -15.60 -4.41 1.73
CA VAL A 313 -17.01 -4.08 1.52
C VAL A 313 -17.46 -4.35 0.08
N PHE A 314 -16.62 -4.03 -0.92
CA PHE A 314 -17.00 -4.16 -2.33
C PHE A 314 -17.46 -5.57 -2.72
N PRO A 315 -16.73 -6.65 -2.37
CA PRO A 315 -17.17 -8.02 -2.66
C PRO A 315 -18.52 -8.42 -2.06
N LEU A 316 -18.95 -7.80 -0.94
CA LEU A 316 -20.17 -8.19 -0.23
C LEU A 316 -21.45 -7.91 -1.02
N PHE A 317 -21.42 -6.89 -1.88
CA PHE A 317 -22.56 -6.51 -2.71
C PHE A 317 -22.35 -6.83 -4.19
N THR A 318 -21.15 -7.27 -4.61
CA THR A 318 -20.83 -7.51 -6.03
C THR A 318 -21.81 -8.47 -6.68
N ASN A 319 -22.06 -9.63 -6.07
CA ASN A 319 -22.89 -10.66 -6.69
C ASN A 319 -24.32 -10.15 -6.92
N GLN A 320 -24.95 -9.56 -5.90
CA GLN A 320 -26.29 -8.98 -6.00
C GLN A 320 -26.33 -7.81 -7.00
N MET A 321 -25.30 -6.96 -7.02
CA MET A 321 -25.21 -5.84 -7.94
C MET A 321 -25.14 -6.31 -9.40
N TYR A 322 -24.30 -7.30 -9.70
CA TYR A 322 -24.12 -7.83 -11.06
C TYR A 322 -25.35 -8.56 -11.58
N HIS A 323 -26.04 -9.34 -10.74
CA HIS A 323 -27.28 -10.01 -11.15
C HIS A 323 -28.47 -9.04 -11.33
N ASN A 324 -28.54 -7.97 -10.53
CA ASN A 324 -29.67 -7.02 -10.60
C ASN A 324 -29.50 -5.93 -11.66
N LEU A 325 -28.30 -5.35 -11.80
CA LEU A 325 -28.02 -4.29 -12.76
C LEU A 325 -27.54 -4.83 -14.12
N GLY A 326 -27.10 -6.09 -14.15
CA GLY A 326 -26.44 -6.69 -15.31
C GLY A 326 -24.95 -6.36 -15.37
N ILE A 327 -24.20 -7.19 -16.11
CA ILE A 327 -22.73 -7.16 -16.17
C ILE A 327 -22.14 -5.82 -16.66
N HIS A 328 -22.89 -5.08 -17.47
CA HIS A 328 -22.49 -3.80 -18.04
C HIS A 328 -22.64 -2.67 -17.02
N TRP A 329 -23.88 -2.42 -16.57
CA TRP A 329 -24.17 -1.33 -15.65
C TRP A 329 -23.54 -1.50 -14.29
N ALA A 330 -23.45 -2.74 -13.78
CA ALA A 330 -22.75 -3.03 -12.53
C ALA A 330 -21.26 -2.60 -12.60
N SER A 331 -20.60 -2.80 -13.74
CA SER A 331 -19.21 -2.37 -13.97
C SER A 331 -19.09 -0.84 -14.15
N CYS A 332 -20.12 -0.18 -14.66
CA CYS A 332 -20.15 1.28 -14.84
C CYS A 332 -20.25 2.06 -13.53
N VAL A 333 -20.83 1.50 -12.47
CA VAL A 333 -20.97 2.16 -11.15
C VAL A 333 -19.61 2.62 -10.60
N PRO A 334 -18.62 1.74 -10.38
CA PRO A 334 -17.28 2.18 -10.01
C PRO A 334 -16.61 3.02 -11.11
N GLY A 335 -16.97 2.83 -12.39
CA GLY A 335 -16.52 3.68 -13.49
C GLY A 335 -16.84 5.15 -13.28
N PHE A 336 -18.09 5.49 -12.98
CA PHE A 336 -18.48 6.86 -12.69
C PHE A 336 -17.80 7.42 -11.43
N LEU A 337 -17.59 6.58 -10.41
CA LEU A 337 -16.84 6.97 -9.22
C LEU A 337 -15.37 7.30 -9.54
N THR A 338 -14.73 6.53 -10.41
CA THR A 338 -13.35 6.85 -10.86
C THR A 338 -13.29 8.16 -11.64
N VAL A 339 -14.32 8.47 -12.44
CA VAL A 339 -14.44 9.77 -13.14
C VAL A 339 -14.56 10.92 -12.14
N ALA A 340 -15.39 10.75 -11.11
CA ALA A 340 -15.55 11.74 -10.05
C ALA A 340 -14.24 12.03 -9.29
N CYS A 341 -13.30 11.09 -9.27
CA CYS A 341 -11.99 11.24 -8.63
C CYS A 341 -10.90 11.86 -9.53
N ILE A 342 -11.13 12.02 -10.85
CA ILE A 342 -10.16 12.62 -11.78
C ILE A 342 -9.66 14.01 -11.34
N PRO A 343 -10.51 14.92 -10.81
CA PRO A 343 -10.04 16.26 -10.44
C PRO A 343 -9.01 16.25 -9.31
N PHE A 344 -9.00 15.22 -8.45
CA PHE A 344 -8.19 15.23 -7.23
C PHE A 344 -6.67 15.37 -7.50
N PRO A 345 -6.02 14.51 -8.31
CA PRO A 345 -4.60 14.66 -8.61
C PRO A 345 -4.26 15.97 -9.32
N ILE A 346 -5.15 16.46 -10.17
CA ILE A 346 -4.95 17.71 -10.95
C ILE A 346 -4.99 18.92 -10.01
N VAL A 347 -5.98 18.98 -9.12
CA VAL A 347 -6.12 20.05 -8.13
C VAL A 347 -4.96 20.03 -7.14
N MET A 348 -4.58 18.87 -6.64
CA MET A 348 -3.43 18.74 -5.74
C MET A 348 -2.10 19.07 -6.45
N TYR A 349 -1.96 18.78 -7.74
CA TYR A 349 -0.74 19.15 -8.49
C TYR A 349 -0.60 20.67 -8.65
N ARG A 350 -1.70 21.39 -8.90
CA ARG A 350 -1.68 22.83 -9.16
C ARG A 350 -1.79 23.69 -7.90
N TYR A 351 -2.58 23.24 -6.91
CA TYR A 351 -2.94 24.01 -5.72
C TYR A 351 -2.57 23.29 -4.41
N GLY A 352 -1.82 22.18 -4.48
CA GLY A 352 -1.47 21.34 -3.33
C GLY A 352 -0.83 22.12 -2.19
N GLU A 353 0.17 22.97 -2.49
CA GLU A 353 0.86 23.76 -1.48
C GLU A 353 -0.12 24.67 -0.72
N VAL A 354 -0.98 25.41 -1.42
CA VAL A 354 -1.94 26.34 -0.82
C VAL A 354 -2.96 25.59 0.05
N LEU A 355 -3.46 24.46 -0.44
CA LEU A 355 -4.45 23.64 0.28
C LEU A 355 -3.82 22.98 1.51
N ARG A 356 -2.60 22.49 1.38
CA ARG A 356 -1.83 21.87 2.45
C ARG A 356 -1.49 22.87 3.56
N MET A 357 -1.19 24.12 3.24
CA MET A 357 -0.91 25.14 4.25
C MET A 357 -2.16 25.60 5.02
N LYS A 358 -3.37 25.29 4.53
CA LYS A 358 -4.63 25.54 5.25
C LYS A 358 -4.98 24.41 6.23
N CYS A 359 -4.41 23.23 6.07
CA CYS A 359 -4.67 22.09 6.93
C CYS A 359 -3.74 22.09 8.15
N LYS A 360 -4.28 21.73 9.31
CA LYS A 360 -3.62 21.92 10.62
C LYS A 360 -2.36 21.04 10.75
N TYR A 361 -2.48 19.75 10.44
CA TYR A 361 -1.40 18.79 10.67
C TYR A 361 -0.27 18.93 9.66
N THR A 362 -0.58 19.26 8.42
CA THR A 362 0.43 19.53 7.39
C THR A 362 1.13 20.87 7.59
N PHE A 363 0.42 21.88 8.10
CA PHE A 363 1.03 23.14 8.50
C PHE A 363 2.02 22.93 9.66
N GLU A 364 1.61 22.19 10.70
CA GLU A 364 2.48 21.85 11.83
C GLU A 364 3.72 21.06 11.39
N ALA A 365 3.53 20.09 10.50
CA ALA A 365 4.62 19.33 9.90
C ALA A 365 5.60 20.22 9.09
N ALA A 366 5.08 21.15 8.29
CA ALA A 366 5.89 22.07 7.49
C ALA A 366 6.67 23.06 8.38
N GLU A 367 6.04 23.60 9.41
CA GLU A 367 6.67 24.54 10.35
C GLU A 367 7.77 23.86 11.17
N LEU A 368 7.55 22.63 11.64
CA LEU A 368 8.57 21.87 12.34
C LEU A 368 9.77 21.57 11.43
N MET A 369 9.54 21.16 10.18
CA MET A 369 10.61 20.94 9.20
C MET A 369 11.42 22.21 8.95
N ARG A 370 10.76 23.37 8.83
CA ARG A 370 11.44 24.67 8.72
C ARG A 370 12.30 24.98 9.95
N ARG A 371 11.82 24.68 11.15
CA ARG A 371 12.59 24.85 12.40
C ARG A 371 13.80 23.92 12.45
N MET A 372 13.64 22.65 12.07
CA MET A 372 14.74 21.68 12.02
C MET A 372 15.79 22.08 10.98
N GLN A 373 15.38 22.54 9.80
CA GLN A 373 16.30 23.05 8.78
C GLN A 373 17.05 24.30 9.25
N LYS A 374 16.37 25.23 9.93
CA LYS A 374 17.04 26.38 10.55
C LYS A 374 18.06 25.94 11.60
N GLN A 375 17.69 25.01 12.49
CA GLN A 375 18.62 24.48 13.51
C GLN A 375 19.82 23.75 12.91
N GLN A 376 19.64 22.98 11.83
CA GLN A 376 20.73 22.34 11.11
C GLN A 376 21.62 23.35 10.37
N GLY A 377 21.04 24.40 9.80
CA GLY A 377 21.79 25.50 9.20
C GLY A 377 22.62 26.27 10.23
N PHE A 378 22.06 26.57 11.40
CA PHE A 378 22.81 27.17 12.52
C PHE A 378 23.91 26.23 13.04
N GLY A 379 23.63 24.92 13.15
CA GLY A 379 24.62 23.93 13.56
C GLY A 379 25.80 23.77 12.60
N GLN A 380 25.56 23.89 11.28
CA GLN A 380 26.64 23.87 10.28
C GLN A 380 27.48 25.15 10.30
N VAL A 381 26.86 26.31 10.53
CA VAL A 381 27.57 27.59 10.68
C VAL A 381 28.42 27.61 11.96
N GLU A 382 27.87 27.18 13.10
CA GLU A 382 28.65 27.05 14.34
C GLU A 382 29.77 26.02 14.25
N SER A 383 29.56 24.88 13.56
CA SER A 383 30.64 23.91 13.34
C SER A 383 31.73 24.46 12.42
N GLY A 384 31.38 25.24 11.39
CA GLY A 384 32.34 25.89 10.51
C GLY A 384 33.13 27.00 11.21
N GLU A 385 32.49 27.76 12.11
CA GLU A 385 33.17 28.78 12.92
C GLU A 385 34.10 28.18 13.99
N ARG A 386 33.78 27.01 14.54
CA ARG A 386 34.68 26.30 15.46
C ARG A 386 35.88 25.70 14.75
N VAL A 387 35.70 25.11 13.57
CA VAL A 387 36.81 24.59 12.76
C VAL A 387 37.74 25.73 12.33
N ASN A 388 37.19 26.85 11.87
CA ASN A 388 38.02 28.02 11.53
C ASN A 388 38.76 28.61 12.75
N LYS A 389 38.17 28.59 13.95
CA LYS A 389 38.86 29.05 15.17
C LYS A 389 39.96 28.10 15.64
N GLU A 390 39.82 26.79 15.42
CA GLU A 390 40.86 25.79 15.72
C GLU A 390 41.99 25.78 14.68
N GLU A 391 41.75 26.21 13.44
CA GLU A 391 42.81 26.41 12.42
C GLU A 391 43.52 27.78 12.53
N SER A 392 42.98 28.72 13.32
CA SER A 392 43.54 30.07 13.52
C SER A 392 44.34 30.23 14.83
N ALA A 393 44.49 29.17 15.62
CA ALA A 393 45.23 29.13 16.88
C ALA A 393 46.38 28.12 16.76
#